data_AF-A0AAX0HXT2-F1
#
_entry.id   AF-A0AAX0HXT2-F1
#
_cell.length_a   1.000
_cell.length_b   1.000
_cell.length_c   1.000
_cell.angle_alpha   90.00
_cell.angle_beta   90.00
_cell.angle_gamma   90.00
#
_symmetry.space_group_name_H-M   'P 1'
#
loop_
_entity.id
_entity.type
_entity.pdbx_description
1 polymer ?
#
loop_
_entity_poly.entity_id
_entity_poly.type
_entity_poly.pdbx_seq_one_letter_code
_entity_poly.pdbx_strand_id
1 'polypeptide(L)'
;MESHFFYDPLTGVANVVFQGMEFLLLEGAVNKMLDGREPLTTTSEAIATRTFAAGLADPVTGQDLSNVSAAGVVVYLKAVYDRLHNEAAAVQTSAVA
;
A
#
# COMPACT_ATOMS: atom_id res chain seq x y z
N MET A 1 -10.16 -4.86 8.30
CA MET A 1 -9.18 -3.77 8.20
C MET A 1 -9.16 -3.36 6.75
N GLU A 2 -9.29 -2.08 6.44
CA GLU A 2 -9.48 -1.60 5.07
C GLU A 2 -8.33 -0.67 4.71
N SER A 3 -7.88 -0.73 3.47
CA SER A 3 -6.85 0.17 2.94
C SER A 3 -7.30 0.63 1.57
N HIS A 4 -7.23 1.94 1.35
CA HIS A 4 -7.64 2.56 0.11
C HIS A 4 -6.43 3.15 -0.59
N PHE A 5 -6.36 2.91 -1.90
CA PHE A 5 -5.34 3.45 -2.78
C PHE A 5 -6.03 4.22 -3.90
N PHE A 6 -5.98 5.54 -3.82
CA PHE A 6 -6.61 6.44 -4.80
C PHE A 6 -5.54 6.99 -5.73
N TYR A 7 -5.36 6.33 -6.87
CA TYR A 7 -4.35 6.68 -7.87
C TYR A 7 -4.90 7.60 -8.95
N ASP A 8 -4.17 8.69 -9.21
CA ASP A 8 -4.40 9.55 -10.36
C ASP A 8 -3.29 9.34 -11.41
N PRO A 9 -3.61 8.76 -12.58
CA PRO A 9 -2.62 8.50 -13.63
C PRO A 9 -2.08 9.76 -14.29
N LEU A 10 -2.75 10.92 -14.17
CA LEU A 10 -2.27 12.19 -14.75
C LEU A 10 -1.11 12.77 -13.96
N THR A 11 -1.20 12.70 -12.63
CA THR A 11 -0.15 13.19 -11.73
C THR A 11 0.84 12.10 -11.34
N GLY A 12 0.47 10.83 -11.52
CA GLY A 12 1.27 9.68 -11.12
C GLY A 12 1.33 9.50 -9.61
N VAL A 13 0.55 10.24 -8.82
CA VAL A 13 0.52 10.19 -7.35
C VAL A 13 -0.70 9.41 -6.89
N ALA A 14 -0.55 8.62 -5.82
CA ALA A 14 -1.69 8.02 -5.13
C ALA A 14 -1.80 8.53 -3.70
N ASN A 15 -3.03 8.85 -3.29
CA ASN A 15 -3.37 9.04 -1.88
C ASN A 15 -3.68 7.69 -1.26
N VAL A 16 -3.08 7.42 -0.10
CA VAL A 16 -3.20 6.14 0.60
C VAL A 16 -3.79 6.38 1.97
N VAL A 17 -4.85 5.64 2.29
CA VAL A 17 -5.51 5.69 3.60
C VAL A 17 -5.49 4.30 4.20
N PHE A 18 -4.78 4.14 5.31
CA PHE A 18 -4.82 2.92 6.12
C PHE A 18 -5.87 3.11 7.22
N GLN A 19 -6.92 2.29 7.19
CA GLN A 19 -7.97 2.30 8.20
C GLN A 19 -7.88 1.03 9.06
N GLY A 20 -7.34 1.20 10.26
CA GLY A 20 -7.13 0.11 11.21
C GLY A 20 -7.19 0.59 12.66
N MET A 21 -7.23 -0.39 13.57
CA MET A 21 -6.88 -0.12 14.97
C MET A 21 -5.36 -0.09 15.01
N GLU A 22 -4.79 1.06 15.34
CA GLU A 22 -3.35 1.23 15.34
C GLU A 22 -2.77 0.55 16.58
N PHE A 23 -1.69 -0.23 16.36
CA PHE A 23 -0.92 -0.79 17.45
C PHE A 23 0.45 -0.15 17.46
N LEU A 24 0.85 0.36 18.62
CA LEU A 24 2.23 0.79 18.81
C LEU A 24 3.11 -0.43 19.02
N LEU A 25 4.15 -0.53 18.19
CA LEU A 25 5.30 -1.38 18.46
C LEU A 25 6.19 -0.67 19.49
N LEU A 26 6.34 -1.26 20.67
CA LEU A 26 7.32 -0.84 21.67
C LEU A 26 8.33 -1.98 21.79
N GLU A 27 9.61 -1.68 21.57
CA GLU A 27 10.69 -2.69 21.59
C GLU A 27 10.46 -3.87 20.63
N GLY A 28 9.79 -3.62 19.49
CA GLY A 28 9.48 -4.63 18.48
C GLY A 28 8.29 -5.54 18.82
N ALA A 29 7.67 -5.37 19.98
CA ALA A 29 6.45 -6.08 20.35
C ALA A 29 5.21 -5.19 20.18
N VAL A 30 4.12 -5.78 19.68
CA VAL A 30 2.79 -5.17 19.67
C VAL A 30 2.38 -4.92 21.12
N ASN A 31 2.43 -3.66 21.57
CA ASN A 31 2.34 -3.35 22.99
C ASN A 31 0.98 -2.76 23.37
N LYS A 32 0.52 -1.72 22.66
CA LYS A 32 -0.72 -1.02 23.01
C LYS A 32 -1.57 -0.74 21.79
N MET A 33 -2.85 -1.10 21.89
CA MET A 33 -3.89 -0.63 21.00
C MET A 33 -4.11 0.86 21.27
N LEU A 34 -3.92 1.71 20.27
CA LEU A 34 -4.35 3.09 20.36
C LEU A 34 -5.88 3.10 20.34
N ASP A 35 -6.48 3.85 21.27
CA ASP A 35 -7.93 3.91 21.40
C ASP A 35 -8.53 4.62 20.18
N GLY A 36 -9.45 3.95 19.50
CA GLY A 36 -10.12 4.48 18.31
C GLY A 36 -9.53 4.00 16.98
N ARG A 37 -10.35 4.08 15.93
CA ARG A 37 -9.90 3.87 14.55
C ARG A 37 -9.42 5.21 14.02
N GLU A 38 -8.12 5.47 14.07
CA GLU A 38 -7.54 6.65 13.43
C GLU A 38 -7.01 6.28 12.04
N PRO A 39 -7.44 7.00 10.98
CA PRO A 39 -6.94 6.75 9.64
C PRO A 39 -5.53 7.34 9.49
N LEU A 40 -4.55 6.51 9.14
CA LEU A 40 -3.25 7.01 8.69
C LEU A 40 -3.36 7.39 7.21
N THR A 41 -3.29 8.69 6.92
CA THR A 41 -3.33 9.23 5.56
C THR A 41 -1.94 9.61 5.10
N THR A 42 -1.56 9.19 3.89
CA THR A 42 -0.25 9.48 3.30
C THR A 42 -0.32 9.47 1.76
N THR A 43 0.83 9.63 1.11
CA THR A 43 0.95 9.56 -0.35
C THR A 43 1.89 8.44 -0.78
N SER A 44 1.73 7.96 -2.01
CA SER A 44 2.62 6.95 -2.59
C SER A 44 4.08 7.41 -2.63
N GLU A 45 4.33 8.71 -2.75
CA GLU A 45 5.68 9.28 -2.73
C GLU A 45 6.30 9.21 -1.33
N ALA A 46 5.52 9.56 -0.30
CA ALA A 46 5.95 9.46 1.08
C ALA A 46 6.17 8.00 1.54
N ILE A 47 5.45 7.05 0.93
CA ILE A 47 5.69 5.61 1.10
C ILE A 47 6.96 5.18 0.37
N ALA A 48 7.17 5.64 -0.87
CA ALA A 48 8.31 5.23 -1.70
C ALA A 48 9.68 5.55 -1.07
N THR A 49 9.76 6.55 -0.20
CA THR A 49 10.99 6.91 0.54
C THR A 49 11.28 6.01 1.74
N ARG A 50 10.38 5.09 2.10
CA ARG A 50 10.55 4.23 3.27
C ARG A 50 11.50 3.08 3.00
N THR A 51 12.43 2.89 3.92
CA THR A 51 13.37 1.76 3.97
C THR A 51 13.08 0.92 5.20
N PHE A 52 13.16 -0.40 5.07
CA PHE A 52 13.05 -1.32 6.20
C PHE A 52 14.45 -1.61 6.76
N ALA A 53 14.59 -1.65 8.09
CA ALA A 53 15.86 -1.94 8.73
C ALA A 53 16.31 -3.38 8.49
N ALA A 54 17.61 -3.64 8.53
CA ALA A 54 18.16 -4.99 8.46
C ALA A 54 17.61 -5.85 9.61
N GLY A 55 17.19 -7.08 9.29
CA GLY A 55 16.62 -8.01 10.26
C GLY A 55 15.15 -7.78 10.60
N LEU A 56 14.47 -6.83 9.96
CA LEU A 56 13.01 -6.72 10.05
C LEU A 56 12.38 -7.83 9.19
N ALA A 57 11.68 -8.76 9.84
CA ALA A 57 10.87 -9.76 9.15
C ALA A 57 9.38 -9.39 9.23
N ASP A 58 8.63 -9.74 8.18
CA ASP A 58 7.18 -9.69 8.23
C ASP A 58 6.68 -10.64 9.32
N PRO A 59 5.87 -10.16 10.29
CA PRO A 59 5.48 -10.95 11.44
C PRO A 59 4.49 -12.08 11.12
N VAL A 60 3.89 -12.08 9.93
CA VAL A 60 2.90 -13.08 9.53
C VAL A 60 3.54 -14.21 8.72
N THR A 61 4.43 -13.85 7.79
CA THR A 61 5.02 -14.77 6.81
C THR A 61 6.47 -15.12 7.12
N GLY A 62 7.12 -14.36 8.00
CA GLY A 62 8.54 -14.53 8.33
C GLY A 62 9.50 -14.10 7.22
N GLN A 63 9.02 -13.44 6.16
CA GLN A 63 9.88 -12.97 5.08
C GLN A 63 10.73 -11.80 5.53
N ASP A 64 12.01 -11.80 5.16
CA ASP A 64 12.93 -10.69 5.39
C ASP A 64 12.52 -9.48 4.54
N LEU A 65 12.20 -8.37 5.21
CA LEU A 65 11.78 -7.12 4.59
C LEU A 65 12.97 -6.22 4.25
N SER A 66 14.19 -6.56 4.67
CA SER A 66 15.38 -5.72 4.45
C SER A 66 15.70 -5.49 2.97
N ASN A 67 15.25 -6.40 2.11
CA ASN A 67 15.41 -6.31 0.65
C ASN A 67 14.16 -5.79 -0.08
N VAL A 68 13.11 -5.41 0.65
CA VAL A 68 11.86 -4.91 0.06
C VAL A 68 11.97 -3.42 -0.21
N SER A 69 11.80 -3.04 -1.48
CA SER A 69 11.73 -1.64 -1.89
C SER A 69 10.29 -1.14 -1.86
N ALA A 70 9.97 -0.23 -0.94
CA ALA A 70 8.65 0.41 -0.89
C ALA A 70 8.33 1.17 -2.20
N ALA A 71 9.33 1.81 -2.81
CA ALA A 71 9.19 2.43 -4.14
C ALA A 71 8.81 1.42 -5.22
N GLY A 72 9.48 0.26 -5.25
CA GLY A 72 9.18 -0.82 -6.19
C GLY A 72 7.75 -1.35 -6.04
N VAL A 73 7.30 -1.55 -4.80
CA VAL A 73 5.91 -1.97 -4.51
C VAL A 73 4.89 -0.96 -5.04
N VAL A 74 5.12 0.33 -4.84
CA VAL A 74 4.26 1.40 -5.37
C VAL A 74 4.17 1.35 -6.90
N VAL A 75 5.29 1.13 -7.59
CA VAL A 75 5.30 1.00 -9.06
C VAL A 75 4.47 -0.18 -9.52
N TYR A 76 4.60 -1.35 -8.88
CA TYR A 76 3.80 -2.52 -9.23
C TYR A 76 2.31 -2.30 -9.03
N LEU A 77 1.89 -1.66 -7.94
CA LEU A 77 0.47 -1.37 -7.69
C LEU A 77 -0.13 -0.46 -8.76
N LYS A 78 0.60 0.57 -9.20
CA LYS A 78 0.17 1.47 -10.29
C LYS A 78 0.04 0.71 -11.61
N ALA A 79 1.03 -0.12 -11.95
CA ALA A 79 1.00 -0.92 -13.17
C ALA A 79 -0.18 -1.92 -13.19
N VAL A 80 -0.48 -2.55 -12.05
CA VAL A 80 -1.64 -3.45 -11.91
C VAL A 80 -2.95 -2.67 -12.07
N TYR A 81 -3.06 -1.50 -11.44
CA TYR A 81 -4.24 -0.63 -11.58
C TYR A 81 -4.51 -0.29 -13.06
N ASP A 82 -3.48 0.17 -13.77
CA ASP A 82 -3.59 0.56 -15.19
C ASP A 82 -3.98 -0.64 -16.05
N ARG A 83 -3.38 -1.82 -15.78
CA ARG A 83 -3.69 -3.05 -16.50
C ARG A 83 -5.16 -3.44 -16.33
N LEU A 84 -5.66 -3.48 -15.10
CA LEU A 84 -7.04 -3.90 -14.81
C LEU A 84 -8.08 -2.94 -15.41
N HIS A 85 -7.83 -1.63 -15.38
CA HIS A 85 -8.74 -0.65 -15.99
C HIS A 85 -8.76 -0.77 -17.52
N ASN A 86 -7.59 -0.96 -18.14
CA ASN A 86 -7.51 -1.16 -19.59
C ASN A 86 -8.19 -2.48 -20.01
N GLU A 87 -8.03 -3.55 -19.25
CA GLU A 87 -8.72 -4.82 -19.50
C GLU A 87 -10.24 -4.67 -19.39
N ALA A 88 -10.74 -3.99 -18.35
CA ALA A 88 -12.17 -3.73 -18.19
C ALA A 88 -12.75 -2.88 -19.33
N ALA A 89 -12.04 -1.83 -19.76
CA ALA A 89 -12.44 -0.97 -20.87
C ALA A 89 -12.47 -1.73 -22.22
N ALA A 90 -11.50 -2.61 -22.45
CA ALA A 90 -11.45 -3.44 -23.66
C ALA A 90 -12.63 -4.43 -23.74
N VAL A 91 -13.03 -5.01 -22.60
CA VAL A 91 -14.22 -5.88 -22.50
C VAL A 91 -15.49 -5.10 -22.81
N GLN A 92 -15.64 -3.90 -22.26
CA GLN A 92 -16.81 -3.05 -22.54
C GLN A 92 -16.88 -2.64 -24.01
N THR A 93 -15.75 -2.28 -24.62
CA THR A 93 -15.71 -1.91 -26.05
C THR A 93 -16.10 -3.09 -26.95
N SER A 94 -15.75 -4.31 -26.55
CA SER A 94 -16.11 -5.54 -27.28
C SER A 94 -17.58 -5.96 -27.11
N ALA A 95 -18.27 -5.47 -26.08
CA ALA A 95 -19.69 -5.78 -25.84
C ALA A 95 -20.65 -4.85 -26.59
N VAL A 96 -20.14 -3.77 -27.21
CA VAL A 96 -20.92 -2.76 -27.96
C VAL A 96 -20.66 -2.84 -29.47
N ALA A 97 -19.80 -3.77 -29.91
CA ALA A 97 -19.49 -4.06 -31.32
C ALA A 97 -20.24 -5.31 -31.80
#